data_AF-A0A934KUI5-F1
#
_entry.id   AF-A0A934KUI5-F1
#
_cell.length_a   1.000
_cell.length_b   1.000
_cell.length_c   1.000
_cell.angle_alpha   90.00
_cell.angle_beta   90.00
_cell.angle_gamma   90.00
#
_symmetry.space_group_name_H-M   'P 1'
#
loop_
_entity.id
_entity.type
_entity.pdbx_description
1 polymer ?
#
loop_
_entity_poly.entity_id
_entity_poly.type
_entity_poly.pdbx_seq_one_letter_code
_entity_poly.pdbx_strand_id
1 'polypeptide(L)' 'MTKSAKTKLRKQNSVCWLAALILPLVLHFGLSHTKFPWAILLPILLLPLMLASNNLLAKAAGEPTDAAEPPKA' A
#
# COMPACT_ATOMS: atom_id res chain seq x y z
N MET A 1 -6.01 -17.27 -8.95
CA MET A 1 -6.55 -16.38 -7.89
C MET A 1 -8.01 -16.01 -8.21
N THR A 2 -8.97 -16.23 -7.31
CA THR A 2 -10.36 -15.80 -7.58
C THR A 2 -10.40 -14.27 -7.71
N LYS A 3 -11.24 -13.72 -8.61
CA LYS A 3 -11.36 -12.26 -8.86
C LYS A 3 -11.51 -11.43 -7.57
N SER A 4 -12.06 -12.05 -6.52
CA SER A 4 -12.20 -11.50 -5.17
C SER A 4 -10.85 -11.16 -4.49
N ALA A 5 -9.85 -12.03 -4.57
CA ALA A 5 -8.57 -11.82 -3.87
C ALA A 5 -7.69 -10.75 -4.55
N LYS A 6 -7.72 -10.66 -5.88
CA LYS A 6 -7.03 -9.58 -6.64
C LYS A 6 -7.64 -8.20 -6.33
N THR A 7 -8.98 -8.15 -6.20
CA THR A 7 -9.71 -6.94 -5.80
C THR A 7 -9.41 -6.55 -4.35
N LYS A 8 -9.29 -7.53 -3.44
CA LYS A 8 -8.91 -7.31 -2.04
C LYS A 8 -7.51 -6.71 -1.89
N LEU A 9 -6.52 -7.23 -2.62
CA LEU A 9 -5.16 -6.71 -2.62
C LEU A 9 -5.09 -5.27 -3.16
N ARG A 10 -5.82 -4.99 -4.25
CA ARG A 10 -5.90 -3.63 -4.83
C ARG A 10 -6.54 -2.65 -3.84
N LYS A 11 -7.61 -3.05 -3.15
CA LYS A 11 -8.27 -2.23 -2.13
C LYS A 11 -7.33 -1.94 -0.95
N GLN A 12 -6.58 -2.94 -0.48
CA GLN A 12 -5.56 -2.75 0.57
C GLN A 12 -4.44 -1.79 0.14
N ASN A 13 -3.98 -1.90 -1.11
CA ASN A 13 -2.98 -0.99 -1.65
C ASN A 13 -3.52 0.46 -1.70
N SER A 14 -4.74 0.67 -2.21
CA SER A 14 -5.40 1.98 -2.20
C SER A 14 -5.60 2.56 -0.79
N VAL A 15 -5.94 1.74 0.21
CA VAL A 15 -6.05 2.19 1.61
C VAL A 15 -4.68 2.57 2.17
N CYS A 16 -3.62 1.83 1.83
CA CYS A 16 -2.23 2.20 2.19
C CYS A 16 -1.85 3.57 1.61
N TRP A 17 -2.18 3.85 0.34
CA TRP A 17 -1.94 5.15 -0.28
C TRP A 17 -2.79 6.26 0.32
N LEU A 18 -4.05 5.97 0.67
CA LEU A 18 -4.91 6.94 1.35
C LEU A 18 -4.34 7.29 2.74
N ALA A 19 -3.88 6.28 3.49
CA ALA A 19 -3.19 6.49 4.75
C ALA A 19 -1.88 7.27 4.57
N ALA A 20 -1.12 7.01 3.49
CA ALA A 20 0.08 7.76 3.13
C ALA A 20 -0.16 9.27 3.02
N LEU A 21 -1.33 9.66 2.50
CA LEU A 21 -1.70 11.05 2.29
C LEU A 21 -2.30 11.69 3.55
N ILE A 22 -3.15 10.97 4.27
CA ILE A 22 -3.87 11.50 5.44
C ILE A 22 -2.96 11.57 6.68
N LEU A 23 -2.09 10.57 6.90
CA LEU A 23 -1.27 10.47 8.11
C LEU A 23 -0.28 11.65 8.26
N PRO A 24 0.44 12.12 7.22
CA PRO A 24 1.27 13.31 7.32
C PRO A 24 0.46 14.58 7.57
N LEU A 25 -0.74 14.70 6.97
CA LEU A 25 -1.64 15.84 7.18
C LEU A 25 -2.09 15.95 8.63
N VAL A 26 -2.55 14.84 9.22
CA VAL A 26 -2.98 14.78 10.63
C VAL A 26 -1.80 15.06 11.57
N LEU A 27 -0.64 14.44 11.31
CA LEU A 27 0.56 14.71 12.11
C LEU A 27 1.01 16.17 11.93
N HIS A 28 0.88 16.77 10.73
CA HIS A 28 1.30 18.15 10.46
C HIS A 28 0.46 19.14 11.23
N PHE A 29 -0.87 19.01 11.20
CA PHE A 29 -1.76 19.85 12.00
C PHE A 29 -1.62 19.57 13.50
N GLY A 30 -1.50 18.31 13.92
CA GLY A 30 -1.38 17.95 15.33
C GLY A 30 -0.04 18.35 15.97
N LEU A 31 1.05 18.34 15.20
CA LEU A 31 2.40 18.68 15.66
C LEU A 31 2.88 20.04 15.15
N SER A 32 2.00 20.84 14.53
CA SER A 32 2.30 22.16 13.96
C SER A 32 2.86 23.15 15.00
N HIS A 33 2.46 22.99 16.26
CA HIS A 33 2.99 23.78 17.39
C HIS A 33 4.39 23.36 17.85
N THR A 34 4.90 22.23 17.37
CA THR A 34 6.22 21.72 17.72
C THR A 34 7.15 21.87 16.52
N LYS A 35 8.43 22.24 16.74
CA LYS A 35 9.49 22.20 15.72
C LYS A 35 9.85 20.74 15.40
N PHE A 36 8.86 19.96 14.98
CA PHE A 36 9.00 18.54 14.77
C PHE A 36 9.91 18.31 13.55
N PRO A 37 10.90 17.40 13.63
CA PRO A 37 11.88 17.18 12.56
C PRO A 37 11.27 16.37 11.41
N TRP A 38 10.39 17.01 10.65
CA TRP A 38 9.63 16.45 9.54
C TRP A 38 10.50 15.75 8.50
N ALA A 39 11.67 16.29 8.19
CA ALA A 39 12.62 15.71 7.23
C ALA A 39 13.15 14.33 7.66
N ILE A 40 13.16 14.03 8.96
CA ILE A 40 13.63 12.75 9.51
C ILE A 40 12.45 11.78 9.67
N LEU A 41 11.29 12.28 10.10
CA LEU A 41 10.11 11.43 10.30
C LEU A 41 9.50 10.95 8.97
N LEU A 42 9.46 11.81 7.95
CA LEU A 42 8.90 11.47 6.64
C LEU A 42 9.50 10.23 6.00
N PRO A 43 10.83 10.07 5.87
CA PRO A 43 11.40 8.85 5.30
C PRO A 43 11.06 7.63 6.16
N ILE A 44 11.09 7.73 7.49
CA ILE A 44 10.73 6.62 8.39
C ILE A 44 9.26 6.22 8.23
N LEU A 45 8.36 7.17 7.94
CA LEU A 45 6.93 6.92 7.72
C LEU A 45 6.66 6.34 6.32
N LEU A 46 7.35 6.86 5.30
CA LEU A 46 7.11 6.55 3.89
C LEU A 46 7.84 5.29 3.41
N LEU A 47 9.04 4.99 3.91
CA LEU A 47 9.80 3.76 3.55
C LEU A 47 9.03 2.47 3.79
N PRO A 48 8.48 2.19 4.99
CA PRO A 48 7.74 0.97 5.25
C PRO A 48 6.46 0.89 4.41
N LEU A 49 5.85 2.03 4.11
CA LEU A 49 4.65 2.12 3.28
C LEU A 49 4.96 1.83 1.81
N MET A 50 6.07 2.36 1.28
CA MET A 50 6.59 2.01 -0.04
C MET A 50 6.92 0.51 -0.12
N LEU A 51 7.62 -0.04 0.88
CA LEU A 51 7.93 -1.47 0.92
C LEU A 51 6.67 -2.32 0.93
N ALA A 52 5.69 -1.98 1.77
CA ALA A 52 4.41 -2.68 1.85
C ALA A 52 3.65 -2.61 0.52
N SER A 53 3.61 -1.43 -0.11
CA SER A 53 2.97 -1.24 -1.42
C SER A 53 3.64 -2.09 -2.51
N ASN A 54 4.97 -2.06 -2.60
CA ASN A 54 5.74 -2.84 -3.56
C ASN A 54 5.59 -4.35 -3.33
N ASN A 55 5.54 -4.79 -2.08
CA ASN A 55 5.36 -6.20 -1.73
C ASN A 55 3.93 -6.69 -2.09
N LEU A 56 2.92 -5.85 -1.88
CA LEU A 56 1.55 -6.14 -2.32
C LEU A 56 1.42 -6.19 -3.84
N LEU A 57 2.09 -5.27 -4.55
CA LEU A 57 2.14 -5.26 -6.01
C LEU A 57 2.91 -6.46 -6.57
N ALA A 58 4.06 -6.81 -5.97
CA ALA A 58 4.85 -7.98 -6.34
C ALA A 58 4.06 -9.29 -6.14
N LYS A 59 3.32 -9.42 -5.03
CA LYS A 59 2.40 -10.54 -4.82
C LYS A 59 1.27 -10.59 -5.84
N ALA A 60 0.73 -9.45 -6.26
CA ALA A 60 -0.30 -9.38 -7.29
C ALA A 60 0.23 -9.65 -8.71
N ALA A 61 1.53 -9.39 -8.96
CA ALA A 61 2.18 -9.55 -10.26
C ALA A 61 2.85 -10.92 -10.45
N GLY A 62 3.37 -11.54 -9.39
CA GLY A 62 4.09 -12.80 -9.43
C GLY A 62 3.21 -14.06 -9.38
N GLU A 63 1.91 -13.95 -9.09
CA GLU A 63 1.01 -15.10 -9.22
C GLU A 63 0.58 -15.29 -10.68
N PRO A 64 0.81 -16.47 -11.30
CA PRO A 64 0.35 -16.74 -12.64
C PRO A 64 -1.18 -16.59 -12.67
N THR A 65 -1.65 -15.64 -13.47
CA THR A 65 -3.07 -15.35 -13.65
C THR A 65 -3.82 -16.45 -14.42
N ASP A 66 -3.12 -17.51 -14.85
CA ASP A 66 -3.62 -18.44 -15.89
C ASP A 66 -3.71 -19.93 -15.50
N ALA A 67 -3.56 -20.31 -14.22
CA ALA A 67 -3.70 -21.71 -13.81
C ALA A 67 -5.14 -22.13 -13.46
N ALA A 68 -6.15 -21.58 -14.16
CA ALA A 68 -7.55 -21.93 -13.90
C ALA A 68 -8.47 -21.79 -15.14
N GLU A 69 -8.04 -22.30 -16.30
CA GLU A 69 -8.98 -22.90 -17.25
C GLU A 69 -8.62 -24.39 -17.38
N PRO A 70 -9.47 -25.33 -16.89
CA PRO A 70 -9.33 -26.71 -17.32
C PRO A 70 -9.65 -26.79 -18.82
N PRO A 71 -8.92 -27.60 -19.61
CA PRO A 71 -9.23 -27.78 -21.02
C PRO A 71 -10.65 -28.32 -21.16
N LYS A 72 -11.50 -27.58 -21.87
CA LYS A 72 -12.83 -28.05 -22.25
C LYS A 72 -12.64 -29.09 -23.36
N ALA A 73 -12.72 -30.37 -22.97
CA ALA A 73 -12.83 -31.50 -23.89
C ALA A 73 -14.20 -31.49 -24.59
#